data_AF-A0A1G1NT53-F1
#
_entry.id   AF-A0A1G1NT53-F1
#
_cell.length_a   1.000
_cell.length_b   1.000
_cell.length_c   1.000
_cell.angle_alpha   90.00
_cell.angle_beta   90.00
_cell.angle_gamma   90.00
#
_symmetry.space_group_name_H-M   'P 1'
#
loop_
_entity.id
_entity.type
_entity.pdbx_description
1 polymer ?
#
loop_
_entity_poly.entity_id
_entity_poly.type
_entity_poly.pdbx_seq_one_letter_code
_entity_poly.pdbx_strand_id
1 'polypeptide(L)'
;MTGKLIAAAVTIFLAIPPVLAPFGDLVFAAEDNLSVKDYLEQSLPAQEGRKITYSRGTKLLTVTDTKANQELIRSLIKQFEVGPKQVMIETRFVEIAVNDLDELGIEWDFFNRGNTAVNNKLLEGIQIGTPTRQTYEGINWDNDTVTAFPQVGNFAGQLILTKVLDTSQRFMADLRFLEQQGKANLLSAPKVTTISGQMANIQVVRTYPYVSDFTLENIGTAEFPRWSYKLTLAEKPVGIFLEATPYVTEGSNTITLDLHPEVSVLRTQVAISNLRASGETGQLGNVNSASAVRLVPDALGWPVVDVRTSQTSVSVDSGETIVLGGLIKDDERVTKRKIPFLGDIPLLGRAFRYDYKNQTKTNLLIFITASIIDAKGEVVR
;
A
#
# COMPACT_ATOMS: atom_id res chain seq x y z
N MET A 1 69.28 37.79 20.82
CA MET A 1 68.45 38.27 19.69
C MET A 1 67.03 37.83 19.95
N THR A 2 66.20 38.75 20.42
CA THR A 2 64.82 38.56 20.88
C THR A 2 63.88 38.53 19.68
N GLY A 3 63.40 37.33 19.31
CA GLY A 3 62.42 37.14 18.25
C GLY A 3 61.02 37.56 18.70
N LYS A 4 60.48 38.60 18.07
CA LYS A 4 59.08 39.05 18.24
C LYS A 4 58.12 37.91 17.86
N LEU A 5 57.38 37.40 18.83
CA LEU A 5 56.16 36.62 18.61
C LEU A 5 55.07 37.59 18.10
N ILE A 6 54.83 37.58 16.80
CA ILE A 6 53.69 38.27 16.19
C ILE A 6 52.48 37.36 16.35
N ALA A 7 51.65 37.63 17.35
CA ALA A 7 50.36 36.98 17.51
C ALA A 7 49.38 37.53 16.46
N ALA A 8 49.11 36.76 15.40
CA ALA A 8 48.01 37.02 14.48
C ALA A 8 46.87 36.07 14.81
N ALA A 9 45.75 36.61 15.29
CA ALA A 9 44.52 35.86 15.50
C ALA A 9 43.79 35.68 14.16
N VAL A 10 43.49 34.44 13.79
CA VAL A 10 42.69 34.11 12.60
C VAL A 10 41.36 33.53 13.09
N THR A 11 40.26 34.16 12.67
CA THR A 11 38.87 33.82 13.01
C THR A 11 38.24 33.07 11.83
N ILE A 12 37.74 31.85 12.05
CA ILE A 12 37.05 31.06 11.00
C ILE A 12 35.81 30.38 11.60
N PHE A 13 34.71 30.34 10.82
CA PHE A 13 33.42 29.72 11.15
C PHE A 13 33.31 28.33 10.52
N LEU A 14 32.92 27.30 11.29
CA LEU A 14 32.73 25.93 10.82
C LEU A 14 31.28 25.43 11.08
N ALA A 15 30.73 24.67 10.13
CA ALA A 15 29.49 23.91 10.26
C ALA A 15 29.78 22.43 9.93
N ILE A 16 29.43 21.50 10.82
CA ILE A 16 29.79 20.08 10.71
C ILE A 16 28.49 19.26 10.57
N PRO A 17 28.33 18.40 9.56
CA PRO A 17 27.20 17.46 9.44
C PRO A 17 27.46 16.13 10.18
N PRO A 18 26.41 15.38 10.58
CA PRO A 18 26.55 14.10 11.27
C PRO A 18 26.89 12.94 10.32
N VAL A 19 27.67 11.97 10.81
CA VAL A 19 28.06 10.73 10.09
C VAL A 19 27.31 9.54 10.69
N LEU A 20 26.69 8.71 9.85
CA LEU A 20 26.18 7.37 10.22
C LEU A 20 27.14 6.30 9.67
N ALA A 21 27.53 5.35 10.51
CA ALA A 21 28.45 4.25 10.18
C ALA A 21 27.74 3.04 9.55
N PRO A 22 28.39 2.26 8.66
CA PRO A 22 27.89 0.98 8.21
C PRO A 22 28.25 -0.16 9.19
N PHE A 23 27.35 -1.13 9.30
CA PHE A 23 27.44 -2.33 10.15
C PHE A 23 28.64 -3.23 9.79
N GLY A 24 29.36 -3.70 10.82
CA GLY A 24 30.33 -4.80 10.72
C GLY A 24 31.38 -4.82 11.84
N ASP A 25 31.02 -5.46 12.95
CA ASP A 25 31.85 -5.91 14.09
C ASP A 25 33.26 -5.33 14.25
N LEU A 26 33.34 -4.17 14.89
CA LEU A 26 34.30 -3.90 15.95
C LEU A 26 33.56 -3.09 17.02
N VAL A 27 33.42 -3.65 18.21
CA VAL A 27 32.93 -2.94 19.39
C VAL A 27 33.92 -1.82 19.70
N PHE A 28 33.64 -0.63 19.18
CA PHE A 28 34.16 0.62 19.73
C PHE A 28 33.08 1.20 20.62
N ALA A 29 33.45 1.37 21.87
CA ALA A 29 32.64 1.95 22.91
C ALA A 29 32.04 3.28 22.45
N ALA A 30 30.84 3.52 22.98
CA ALA A 30 30.10 4.75 22.99
C ALA A 30 30.94 6.04 22.83
N GLU A 31 30.48 6.89 21.91
CA GLU A 31 30.24 8.29 22.24
C GLU A 31 31.47 9.13 22.63
N ASP A 32 32.31 9.44 21.65
CA ASP A 32 33.12 10.65 21.70
C ASP A 32 33.05 11.35 20.34
N ASN A 33 32.18 12.36 20.25
CA ASN A 33 32.31 13.43 19.28
C ASN A 33 33.67 14.09 19.51
N LEU A 34 34.73 13.63 18.82
CA LEU A 34 36.01 14.36 18.81
C LEU A 34 35.70 15.80 18.44
N SER A 35 35.92 16.72 19.37
CA SER A 35 35.72 18.12 19.08
C SER A 35 36.75 18.52 18.01
N VAL A 36 36.43 19.50 17.15
CA VAL A 36 37.37 20.02 16.14
C VAL A 36 38.74 20.35 16.76
N LYS A 37 38.75 20.72 18.04
CA LYS A 37 39.94 20.93 18.84
C LYS A 37 40.77 19.64 19.00
N ASP A 38 40.16 18.52 19.38
CA ASP A 38 40.85 17.25 19.62
C ASP A 38 41.45 16.68 18.33
N TYR A 39 40.71 16.81 17.21
CA TYR A 39 41.21 16.42 15.88
C TYR A 39 42.43 17.25 15.44
N LEU A 40 42.40 18.56 15.68
CA LEU A 40 43.52 19.45 15.36
C LEU A 40 44.73 19.21 16.27
N GLU A 41 44.51 18.93 17.56
CA GLU A 41 45.60 18.61 18.49
C GLU A 41 46.31 17.30 18.13
N GLN A 42 45.58 16.31 17.59
CA GLN A 42 46.13 15.03 17.15
C GLN A 42 46.81 15.07 15.77
N SER A 43 46.31 15.91 14.85
CA SER A 43 46.79 15.99 13.46
C SER A 43 48.03 16.87 13.26
N LEU A 44 48.42 17.63 14.28
CA LEU A 44 49.50 18.61 14.20
C LEU A 44 50.72 18.21 15.05
N PRO A 45 51.95 18.41 14.57
CA PRO A 45 53.16 18.10 15.33
C PRO A 45 53.22 18.87 16.66
N ALA A 46 53.66 18.21 17.74
CA ALA A 46 53.71 18.80 19.07
C ALA A 46 54.62 20.04 19.12
N GLN A 47 54.13 21.15 19.67
CA GLN A 47 54.82 22.43 19.75
C GLN A 47 54.54 23.10 21.10
N GLU A 48 55.57 23.66 21.74
CA GLU A 48 55.43 24.46 22.96
C GLU A 48 54.74 25.79 22.65
N GLY A 49 53.66 26.12 23.37
CA GLY A 49 52.91 27.37 23.22
C GLY A 49 51.71 27.33 22.27
N ARG A 50 51.35 26.15 21.73
CA ARG A 50 50.08 25.97 20.98
C ARG A 50 48.89 26.25 21.89
N LYS A 51 47.98 27.11 21.45
CA LYS A 51 46.69 27.33 22.11
C LYS A 51 45.57 27.28 21.07
N ILE A 52 44.73 26.24 21.16
CA ILE A 52 43.53 26.08 20.35
C ILE A 52 42.33 26.27 21.26
N THR A 53 41.45 27.21 20.92
CA THR A 53 40.22 27.47 21.68
C THR A 53 39.04 27.49 20.72
N TYR A 54 38.04 26.66 20.99
CA TYR A 54 36.79 26.64 20.25
C TYR A 54 35.65 27.14 21.14
N SER A 55 34.99 28.23 20.73
CA SER A 55 33.81 28.77 21.42
C SER A 55 32.55 28.26 20.73
N ARG A 56 31.88 27.27 21.34
CA ARG A 56 30.69 26.61 20.78
C ARG A 56 29.53 27.58 20.49
N GLY A 57 29.34 28.61 21.31
CA GLY A 57 28.25 29.58 21.16
C GLY A 57 28.45 30.56 20.01
N THR A 58 29.70 30.89 19.66
CA THR A 58 30.03 31.80 18.56
C THR A 58 30.54 31.08 17.33
N LYS A 59 30.68 29.74 17.38
CA LYS A 59 31.33 28.90 16.36
C LYS A 59 32.70 29.43 15.96
N LEU A 60 33.40 30.07 16.90
CA LEU A 60 34.68 30.73 16.69
C LEU A 60 35.82 29.80 17.10
N LEU A 61 36.67 29.46 16.14
CA LEU A 61 37.94 28.77 16.40
C LEU A 61 39.07 29.81 16.43
N THR A 62 39.76 29.91 17.56
CA THR A 62 40.96 30.74 17.72
C THR A 62 42.17 29.82 17.86
N VAL A 63 43.15 30.03 16.98
CA VAL A 63 44.38 29.22 16.93
C VAL A 63 45.59 30.12 17.07
N THR A 64 46.39 29.86 18.10
CA THR A 64 47.71 30.47 18.29
C THR A 64 48.76 29.38 18.14
N ASP A 65 49.56 29.47 17.08
CA ASP A 65 50.65 28.55 16.76
C ASP A 65 51.67 29.27 15.84
N THR A 66 52.75 28.59 15.46
CA THR A 66 53.72 29.01 14.46
C THR A 66 53.06 29.26 13.10
N LYS A 67 53.66 30.16 12.30
CA LYS A 67 53.15 30.51 10.96
C LYS A 67 52.96 29.29 10.04
N ALA A 68 53.86 28.32 10.11
CA ALA A 68 53.78 27.10 9.30
C ALA A 68 52.56 26.22 9.69
N ASN A 69 52.31 26.05 10.99
CA ASN A 69 51.14 25.30 11.47
C ASN A 69 49.83 26.04 11.19
N GLN A 70 49.83 27.38 11.25
CA GLN A 70 48.66 28.17 10.87
C GLN A 70 48.28 27.97 9.39
N GLU A 71 49.26 27.82 8.49
CA GLU A 71 49.01 27.52 7.07
C GLU A 71 48.45 26.10 6.88
N LEU A 72 48.98 25.10 7.60
CA LEU A 72 48.45 23.73 7.60
C LEU A 72 47.00 23.69 8.12
N ILE A 73 46.73 24.33 9.26
CA ILE A 73 45.39 24.42 9.85
C ILE A 73 44.44 25.13 8.90
N ARG A 74 44.87 26.21 8.23
CA ARG A 74 44.07 26.89 7.22
C ARG A 74 43.74 25.95 6.05
N SER A 75 44.69 25.13 5.61
CA SER A 75 44.44 24.17 4.52
C SER A 75 43.48 23.05 4.92
N LEU A 76 43.59 22.55 6.16
CA LEU A 76 42.67 21.55 6.72
C LEU A 76 41.26 22.14 6.89
N ILE A 77 41.13 23.33 7.47
CA ILE A 77 39.82 23.99 7.65
C ILE A 77 39.17 24.28 6.30
N LYS A 78 39.94 24.66 5.28
CA LYS A 78 39.41 24.89 3.92
C LYS A 78 38.82 23.62 3.29
N GLN A 79 39.26 22.43 3.71
CA GLN A 79 38.64 21.16 3.31
C GLN A 79 37.33 20.87 4.08
N PHE A 80 37.17 21.41 5.30
CA PHE A 80 35.95 21.29 6.11
C PHE A 80 34.94 22.45 5.90
N GLU A 81 35.31 23.52 5.21
CA GLU A 81 34.44 24.67 4.88
C GLU A 81 33.41 24.39 3.77
N VAL A 82 33.26 23.14 3.31
CA VAL A 82 32.12 22.78 2.46
C VAL A 82 30.85 22.77 3.31
N GLY A 83 30.01 23.78 3.09
CA GLY A 83 28.69 23.84 3.71
C GLY A 83 27.87 22.59 3.36
N PRO A 84 26.92 22.18 4.23
CA PRO A 84 26.09 21.02 3.99
C PRO A 84 25.36 21.16 2.65
N LYS A 85 25.58 20.22 1.74
CA LYS A 85 24.85 20.17 0.47
C LYS A 85 23.39 19.82 0.74
N GLN A 86 22.48 20.55 0.12
CA GLN A 86 21.06 20.24 0.14
C GLN A 86 20.72 19.33 -1.03
N VAL A 87 19.80 18.41 -0.81
CA VAL A 87 19.33 17.44 -1.79
C VAL A 87 17.82 17.53 -1.87
N MET A 88 17.31 17.77 -3.07
CA MET A 88 15.90 17.60 -3.40
C MET A 88 15.70 16.17 -3.90
N ILE A 89 14.71 15.50 -3.34
CA ILE A 89 14.34 14.11 -3.65
C ILE A 89 12.91 14.14 -4.18
N GLU A 90 12.71 13.59 -5.37
CA GLU A 90 11.42 13.41 -6.00
C GLU A 90 11.21 11.93 -6.29
N THR A 91 10.13 11.37 -5.75
CA THR A 91 9.73 9.98 -6.00
C THR A 91 8.46 10.00 -6.84
N ARG A 92 8.38 9.20 -7.91
CA ARG A 92 7.21 9.09 -8.78
C ARG A 92 6.72 7.65 -8.79
N PHE A 93 5.47 7.46 -8.38
CA PHE A 93 4.76 6.19 -8.47
C PHE A 93 3.83 6.25 -9.66
N VAL A 94 4.00 5.32 -10.59
CA VAL A 94 3.14 5.19 -11.76
C VAL A 94 2.49 3.82 -11.70
N GLU A 95 1.17 3.79 -11.52
CA GLU A 95 0.38 2.58 -11.60
C GLU A 95 -0.55 2.64 -12.81
N ILE A 96 -0.52 1.58 -13.61
CA ILE A 96 -1.41 1.40 -14.75
C ILE A 96 -2.18 0.12 -14.50
N ALA A 97 -3.50 0.25 -14.38
CA ALA A 97 -4.41 -0.89 -14.25
C ALA A 97 -5.28 -0.99 -15.51
N VAL A 98 -5.30 -2.17 -16.11
CA VAL A 98 -6.13 -2.51 -17.26
C VAL A 98 -7.01 -3.68 -16.87
N ASN A 99 -8.31 -3.53 -17.08
CA ASN A 99 -9.33 -4.54 -16.80
C ASN A 99 -10.09 -4.81 -18.10
N ASP A 100 -9.85 -5.96 -18.69
CA ASP A 100 -10.50 -6.39 -19.92
C ASP A 100 -11.44 -7.56 -19.60
N LEU A 101 -12.70 -7.44 -20.05
CA LEU A 101 -13.72 -8.48 -19.88
C LEU A 101 -14.39 -8.75 -21.21
N ASP A 102 -14.31 -10.01 -21.61
CA ASP A 102 -14.99 -10.56 -22.78
C ASP A 102 -15.96 -11.65 -22.33
N GLU A 103 -17.21 -11.53 -22.72
CA GLU A 103 -18.26 -12.51 -22.49
C GLU A 103 -19.03 -12.72 -23.79
N LEU A 104 -19.16 -13.97 -24.22
CA LEU A 104 -20.05 -14.31 -25.33
C LEU A 104 -20.52 -15.76 -25.22
N GLY A 105 -21.83 -15.95 -25.18
CA GLY A 105 -22.44 -17.27 -25.18
C GLY A 105 -23.96 -17.24 -25.24
N ILE A 106 -24.54 -18.41 -25.52
CA ILE A 106 -25.97 -18.65 -25.42
C ILE A 106 -26.19 -19.75 -24.39
N GLU A 107 -27.01 -19.47 -23.39
CA GLU A 107 -27.51 -20.47 -22.44
C GLU A 107 -28.93 -20.87 -22.87
N TRP A 108 -29.16 -22.17 -23.00
CA TRP A 108 -30.48 -22.71 -23.34
C TRP A 108 -31.13 -23.30 -22.08
N ASP A 109 -32.38 -22.95 -21.84
CA ASP A 109 -33.18 -23.49 -20.75
C ASP A 109 -34.51 -24.07 -21.27
N PHE A 110 -34.84 -25.26 -20.78
CA PHE A 110 -36.00 -26.05 -21.21
C PHE A 110 -36.87 -26.37 -19.99
N PHE A 111 -38.06 -25.77 -19.93
CA PHE A 111 -39.00 -26.01 -18.84
C PHE A 111 -40.18 -26.86 -19.30
N ASN A 112 -40.45 -27.94 -18.56
CA ASN A 112 -41.69 -28.73 -18.64
C ASN A 112 -42.52 -28.53 -17.35
N ARG A 113 -43.51 -27.65 -17.42
CA ARG A 113 -44.54 -27.43 -16.40
C ARG A 113 -45.60 -28.52 -16.49
N GLY A 114 -45.23 -29.73 -16.07
CA GLY A 114 -46.12 -30.89 -16.01
C GLY A 114 -45.81 -31.77 -14.81
N ASN A 115 -46.35 -31.39 -13.65
CA ASN A 115 -46.43 -32.17 -12.41
C ASN A 115 -45.10 -32.53 -11.73
N THR A 116 -45.02 -32.21 -10.43
CA THR A 116 -43.96 -32.68 -9.55
C THR A 116 -43.92 -34.21 -9.57
N ALA A 117 -42.72 -34.79 -9.65
CA ALA A 117 -42.44 -36.21 -9.88
C ALA A 117 -42.62 -36.72 -11.31
N VAL A 118 -41.80 -36.24 -12.24
CA VAL A 118 -41.36 -37.05 -13.38
C VAL A 118 -39.85 -37.02 -13.42
N ASN A 119 -39.25 -38.16 -13.05
CA ASN A 119 -37.85 -38.46 -13.30
C ASN A 119 -37.52 -38.10 -14.75
N ASN A 120 -36.68 -37.08 -14.96
CA ASN A 120 -36.19 -36.70 -16.28
C ASN A 120 -35.37 -37.85 -16.86
N LYS A 121 -36.08 -38.71 -17.60
CA LYS A 121 -35.62 -39.91 -18.29
C LYS A 121 -34.90 -39.57 -19.61
N LEU A 122 -34.01 -38.58 -19.57
CA LEU A 122 -33.15 -38.17 -20.71
C LEU A 122 -31.65 -38.19 -20.38
N LEU A 123 -31.28 -38.71 -19.20
CA LEU A 123 -29.93 -39.14 -18.84
C LEU A 123 -30.05 -40.48 -18.07
N GLU A 124 -30.38 -41.56 -18.76
CA GLU A 124 -30.17 -42.91 -18.22
C GLU A 124 -28.67 -43.15 -18.08
N GLY A 125 -28.13 -43.03 -16.87
CA GLY A 125 -26.75 -43.44 -16.60
C GLY A 125 -26.07 -42.95 -15.33
N ILE A 126 -26.59 -41.95 -14.61
CA ILE A 126 -25.94 -41.48 -13.37
C ILE A 126 -26.97 -41.45 -12.23
N GLN A 127 -26.97 -42.51 -11.40
CA GLN A 127 -27.59 -42.48 -10.08
C GLN A 127 -26.65 -41.77 -9.11
N ILE A 128 -27.09 -40.63 -8.56
CA ILE A 128 -26.52 -40.07 -7.34
C ILE A 128 -27.49 -40.42 -6.21
N GLY A 129 -27.01 -41.22 -5.25
CA GLY A 129 -27.82 -41.82 -4.20
C GLY A 129 -28.55 -40.82 -3.33
N THR A 130 -29.82 -41.09 -3.05
CA THR A 130 -30.66 -40.40 -2.08
C THR A 130 -30.22 -40.75 -0.65
N PRO A 131 -29.94 -39.78 0.23
CA PRO A 131 -30.08 -40.01 1.66
C PRO A 131 -31.58 -39.96 1.97
N THR A 132 -32.09 -41.05 2.53
CA THR A 132 -33.47 -41.20 3.01
C THR A 132 -33.84 -40.07 3.97
N ARG A 133 -34.95 -39.37 3.70
CA ARG A 133 -35.59 -38.48 4.68
C ARG A 133 -36.97 -39.04 5.03
N GLN A 134 -37.10 -39.52 6.27
CA GLN A 134 -38.37 -39.97 6.82
C GLN A 134 -39.37 -38.82 6.86
N THR A 135 -40.61 -39.15 6.51
CA THR A 135 -41.78 -38.29 6.55
C THR A 135 -42.15 -37.92 7.99
N TYR A 136 -42.20 -36.63 8.28
CA TYR A 136 -43.11 -36.06 9.28
C TYR A 136 -43.83 -34.86 8.66
N GLU A 137 -45.10 -34.74 9.01
CA GLU A 137 -46.13 -33.92 8.35
C GLU A 137 -45.85 -32.41 8.38
N GLY A 138 -46.14 -31.77 7.26
CA GLY A 138 -46.31 -30.32 7.12
C GLY A 138 -45.03 -29.53 6.79
N ILE A 139 -45.17 -28.63 5.81
CA ILE A 139 -44.37 -27.42 5.49
C ILE A 139 -44.07 -27.31 3.98
N ASN A 140 -44.29 -26.08 3.50
CA ASN A 140 -44.21 -25.50 2.17
C ASN A 140 -43.26 -26.14 1.15
N TRP A 141 -43.81 -26.26 -0.06
CA TRP A 141 -43.14 -26.68 -1.29
C TRP A 141 -42.21 -25.55 -1.79
N ASP A 142 -40.96 -25.55 -1.35
CA ASP A 142 -39.93 -24.79 -2.03
C ASP A 142 -39.55 -25.56 -3.30
N ASN A 143 -39.93 -25.01 -4.45
CA ASN A 143 -39.87 -25.67 -5.75
C ASN A 143 -38.79 -25.04 -6.63
N ASP A 144 -37.69 -24.59 -6.04
CA ASP A 144 -36.61 -23.93 -6.74
C ASP A 144 -35.47 -24.92 -7.04
N THR A 145 -35.64 -25.68 -8.12
CA THR A 145 -34.53 -26.40 -8.77
C THR A 145 -34.10 -25.62 -10.00
N VAL A 146 -33.58 -24.43 -9.75
CA VAL A 146 -32.82 -23.67 -10.73
C VAL A 146 -31.45 -24.33 -10.84
N THR A 147 -31.18 -25.03 -11.94
CA THR A 147 -29.80 -25.31 -12.39
C THR A 147 -29.22 -24.06 -13.04
N ALA A 148 -29.26 -22.92 -12.34
CA ALA A 148 -28.46 -21.79 -12.75
C ALA A 148 -27.03 -22.09 -12.36
N PHE A 149 -26.15 -21.97 -13.33
CA PHE A 149 -24.75 -21.75 -13.01
C PHE A 149 -24.63 -20.51 -12.12
N PRO A 150 -23.75 -20.51 -11.10
CA PRO A 150 -23.58 -19.34 -10.24
C PRO A 150 -23.28 -18.12 -11.10
N GLN A 151 -24.07 -17.05 -10.90
CA GLN A 151 -23.92 -15.79 -11.60
C GLN A 151 -22.53 -15.21 -11.31
N VAL A 152 -21.79 -14.87 -12.37
CA VAL A 152 -20.48 -14.25 -12.27
C VAL A 152 -20.60 -12.81 -12.78
N GLY A 153 -20.89 -11.87 -11.89
CA GLY A 153 -20.89 -10.42 -12.18
C GLY A 153 -22.27 -9.76 -12.29
N ASN A 154 -22.30 -8.42 -12.21
CA ASN A 154 -23.47 -7.58 -12.51
C ASN A 154 -23.54 -7.38 -14.04
N PHE A 155 -24.64 -7.80 -14.68
CA PHE A 155 -24.69 -7.95 -16.14
C PHE A 155 -24.99 -6.63 -16.89
N ALA A 156 -24.16 -6.32 -17.88
CA ALA A 156 -24.45 -5.41 -18.98
C ALA A 156 -24.40 -6.22 -20.29
N GLY A 157 -25.46 -6.18 -21.11
CA GLY A 157 -25.52 -6.94 -22.38
C GLY A 157 -26.14 -8.35 -22.27
N GLN A 158 -27.47 -8.39 -22.10
CA GLN A 158 -28.25 -9.63 -22.03
C GLN A 158 -29.48 -9.53 -22.95
N LEU A 159 -29.74 -10.59 -23.72
CA LEU A 159 -30.96 -10.75 -24.50
C LEU A 159 -31.59 -12.10 -24.17
N ILE A 160 -32.76 -12.06 -23.54
CA ILE A 160 -33.55 -13.26 -23.23
C ILE A 160 -34.65 -13.40 -24.27
N LEU A 161 -34.59 -14.49 -25.05
CA LEU A 161 -35.63 -14.87 -25.99
C LEU A 161 -36.44 -16.01 -25.37
N THR A 162 -37.76 -15.82 -25.29
CA THR A 162 -38.68 -16.82 -24.72
C THR A 162 -39.71 -17.21 -25.76
N LYS A 163 -39.97 -18.51 -25.88
CA LYS A 163 -41.05 -19.05 -26.70
C LYS A 163 -41.86 -20.05 -25.87
N VAL A 164 -43.15 -19.76 -25.75
CA VAL A 164 -44.12 -20.68 -25.15
C VAL A 164 -44.69 -21.54 -26.27
N LEU A 165 -44.49 -22.86 -26.19
CA LEU A 165 -45.00 -23.79 -27.19
C LEU A 165 -46.42 -24.27 -26.82
N ASP A 166 -46.68 -24.54 -25.54
CA ASP A 166 -48.01 -24.85 -24.99
C ASP A 166 -48.11 -24.45 -23.48
N THR A 167 -49.17 -24.87 -22.78
CA THR A 167 -49.37 -24.60 -21.34
C THR A 167 -48.31 -25.20 -20.41
N SER A 168 -47.55 -26.21 -20.85
CA SER A 168 -46.53 -26.91 -20.09
C SER A 168 -45.10 -26.71 -20.62
N GLN A 169 -44.90 -26.34 -21.88
CA GLN A 169 -43.59 -26.30 -22.52
C GLN A 169 -43.14 -24.86 -22.80
N ARG A 170 -42.00 -24.49 -22.21
CA ARG A 170 -41.35 -23.20 -22.45
C ARG A 170 -39.89 -23.41 -22.83
N PHE A 171 -39.48 -22.64 -23.84
CA PHE A 171 -38.10 -22.57 -24.31
C PHE A 171 -37.56 -21.17 -24.02
N MET A 172 -36.37 -21.11 -23.43
CA MET A 172 -35.66 -19.85 -23.18
C MET A 172 -34.25 -19.93 -23.73
N ALA A 173 -33.83 -18.86 -24.41
CA ALA A 173 -32.47 -18.65 -24.85
C ALA A 173 -31.96 -17.36 -24.21
N ASP A 174 -30.92 -17.46 -23.40
CA ASP A 174 -30.24 -16.33 -22.79
C ASP A 174 -28.93 -16.07 -23.55
N LEU A 175 -28.97 -15.08 -24.44
CA LEU A 175 -27.80 -14.62 -25.17
C LEU A 175 -27.08 -13.55 -24.33
N ARG A 176 -25.83 -13.84 -23.96
CA ARG A 176 -24.95 -12.91 -23.26
C ARG A 176 -23.81 -12.49 -24.17
N PHE A 177 -23.59 -11.19 -24.25
CA PHE A 177 -22.54 -10.60 -25.06
C PHE A 177 -22.08 -9.30 -24.39
N LEU A 178 -20.81 -9.24 -24.04
CA LEU A 178 -20.18 -8.07 -23.45
C LEU A 178 -18.70 -8.05 -23.83
N GLU A 179 -18.25 -6.91 -24.32
CA GLU A 179 -16.84 -6.58 -24.42
C GLU A 179 -16.66 -5.27 -23.65
N GLN A 180 -15.86 -5.30 -22.59
CA GLN A 180 -15.60 -4.17 -21.73
C GLN A 180 -14.10 -4.01 -21.54
N GLN A 181 -13.61 -2.79 -21.76
CA GLN A 181 -12.23 -2.41 -21.50
C GLN A 181 -12.20 -1.24 -20.51
N GLY A 182 -11.49 -1.43 -19.42
CA GLY A 182 -11.28 -0.43 -18.38
C GLY A 182 -9.80 -0.11 -18.27
N LYS A 183 -9.46 1.18 -18.26
CA LYS A 183 -8.08 1.65 -18.05
C LYS A 183 -8.06 2.72 -16.97
N ALA A 184 -7.18 2.54 -15.99
CA ALA A 184 -6.91 3.51 -14.96
C ALA A 184 -5.40 3.80 -14.89
N ASN A 185 -5.06 5.07 -14.74
CA ASN A 185 -3.68 5.52 -14.53
C ASN A 185 -3.63 6.30 -13.21
N LEU A 186 -2.68 5.98 -12.35
CA LEU A 186 -2.40 6.69 -11.12
C LEU A 186 -0.96 7.20 -11.15
N LEU A 187 -0.78 8.51 -10.92
CA LEU A 187 0.53 9.15 -10.79
C LEU A 187 0.58 9.90 -9.46
N SER A 188 1.56 9.55 -8.64
CA SER A 188 1.85 10.25 -7.38
C SER A 188 3.32 10.69 -7.37
N ALA A 189 3.60 11.94 -7.03
CA ALA A 189 4.95 12.51 -7.11
C ALA A 189 5.33 13.33 -5.85
N PRO A 190 5.50 12.72 -4.67
CA PRO A 190 6.00 13.43 -3.50
C PRO A 190 7.41 14.00 -3.73
N LYS A 191 7.65 15.20 -3.23
CA LYS A 191 8.96 15.87 -3.26
C LYS A 191 9.34 16.38 -1.88
N VAL A 192 10.61 16.21 -1.51
CA VAL A 192 11.14 16.70 -0.24
C VAL A 192 12.57 17.17 -0.42
N THR A 193 12.95 18.23 0.30
CA THR A 193 14.31 18.75 0.34
C THR A 193 14.89 18.55 1.72
N THR A 194 16.11 18.06 1.80
CA THR A 194 16.83 17.88 3.06
C THR A 194 18.32 18.10 2.89
N ILE A 195 19.04 18.18 4.00
CA ILE A 195 20.51 18.25 4.03
C ILE A 195 21.09 16.84 3.92
N SER A 196 22.26 16.72 3.29
CA SER A 196 23.04 15.47 3.27
C SER A 196 23.27 14.93 4.69
N GLY A 197 22.92 13.66 4.91
CA GLY A 197 22.98 12.96 6.20
C GLY A 197 21.75 13.14 7.09
N GLN A 198 20.78 13.97 6.70
CA GLN A 198 19.58 14.23 7.49
C GLN A 198 18.33 13.59 6.87
N MET A 199 17.64 12.77 7.67
CA MET A 199 16.38 12.14 7.28
C MET A 199 15.28 13.19 7.06
N ALA A 200 14.60 13.08 5.93
CA ALA A 200 13.36 13.77 5.63
C ALA A 200 12.18 12.80 5.64
N ASN A 201 11.06 13.24 6.18
CA ASN A 201 9.80 12.50 6.18
C ASN A 201 8.71 13.40 5.58
N ILE A 202 8.00 12.89 4.57
CA ILE A 202 6.81 13.54 4.00
C ILE A 202 5.64 12.54 3.99
N GLN A 203 4.50 12.99 4.49
CA GLN A 203 3.28 12.18 4.57
C GLN A 203 2.12 12.96 3.97
N VAL A 204 1.44 12.35 3.00
CA VAL A 204 0.23 12.88 2.36
C VAL A 204 -0.86 11.84 2.54
N VAL A 205 -1.56 11.92 3.67
CA VAL A 205 -2.46 10.86 4.14
C VAL A 205 -3.87 11.37 4.35
N ARG A 206 -4.83 10.45 4.19
CA ARG A 206 -6.21 10.60 4.64
C ARG A 206 -6.43 9.61 5.77
N THR A 207 -7.01 10.08 6.86
CA THR A 207 -7.27 9.23 8.02
C THR A 207 -8.69 8.70 7.97
N TYR A 208 -8.83 7.38 8.04
CA TYR A 208 -10.13 6.71 8.09
C TYR A 208 -10.40 6.21 9.51
N PRO A 209 -11.50 6.65 10.15
CA PRO A 209 -11.89 6.13 11.44
C PRO A 209 -12.47 4.71 11.29
N TYR A 210 -12.20 3.86 12.26
CA TYR A 210 -12.76 2.52 12.35
C TYR A 210 -13.01 2.12 13.80
N VAL A 211 -13.94 1.21 14.02
CA VAL A 211 -14.19 0.66 15.36
C VAL A 211 -13.05 -0.28 15.74
N SER A 212 -12.23 0.11 16.71
CA SER A 212 -11.14 -0.73 17.23
C SER A 212 -11.59 -1.64 18.35
N ASP A 213 -12.57 -1.19 19.13
CA ASP A 213 -13.11 -1.94 20.26
C ASP A 213 -14.60 -1.67 20.44
N PHE A 214 -15.30 -2.68 20.94
CA PHE A 214 -16.73 -2.67 21.18
C PHE A 214 -16.99 -3.31 22.54
N THR A 215 -17.45 -2.50 23.50
CA THR A 215 -17.76 -3.00 24.84
C THR A 215 -19.26 -2.94 25.07
N LEU A 216 -19.80 -4.02 25.62
CA LEU A 216 -21.17 -4.11 26.12
C LEU A 216 -21.15 -4.09 27.64
N GLU A 217 -21.93 -3.19 28.23
CA GLU A 217 -22.07 -3.06 29.68
C GLU A 217 -23.54 -3.24 30.07
N ASN A 218 -23.81 -4.09 31.06
CA ASN A 218 -25.14 -4.18 31.64
C ASN A 218 -25.33 -3.05 32.66
N ILE A 219 -26.12 -2.04 32.29
CA ILE A 219 -26.52 -0.91 33.12
C ILE A 219 -27.86 -1.16 33.86
N GLY A 220 -28.38 -2.38 33.80
CA GLY A 220 -29.60 -2.84 34.47
C GLY A 220 -29.31 -3.73 35.68
N THR A 221 -30.33 -4.44 36.15
CA THR A 221 -30.18 -5.42 37.24
C THR A 221 -30.05 -6.83 36.66
N ALA A 222 -29.68 -7.82 37.50
CA ALA A 222 -29.62 -9.22 37.09
C ALA A 222 -30.98 -9.75 36.59
N GLU A 223 -32.09 -9.23 37.14
CA GLU A 223 -33.47 -9.59 36.77
C GLU A 223 -34.00 -8.81 35.56
N PHE A 224 -33.50 -7.59 35.34
CA PHE A 224 -33.88 -6.71 34.22
C PHE A 224 -32.62 -6.14 33.54
N PRO A 225 -31.90 -6.95 32.75
CA PRO A 225 -30.67 -6.50 32.10
C PRO A 225 -30.98 -5.38 31.09
N ARG A 226 -30.18 -4.31 31.12
CA ARG A 226 -30.21 -3.22 30.14
C ARG A 226 -28.81 -3.08 29.58
N TRP A 227 -28.64 -3.25 28.28
CA TRP A 227 -27.32 -3.18 27.66
C TRP A 227 -27.03 -1.78 27.13
N SER A 228 -25.95 -1.18 27.61
CA SER A 228 -25.30 -0.03 27.01
C SER A 228 -24.16 -0.54 26.14
N TYR A 229 -23.94 0.10 25.00
CA TYR A 229 -22.78 -0.18 24.14
C TYR A 229 -21.91 1.06 24.03
N LYS A 230 -20.60 0.84 23.98
CA LYS A 230 -19.61 1.86 23.70
C LYS A 230 -18.74 1.41 22.55
N LEU A 231 -18.60 2.30 21.56
CA LEU A 231 -17.68 2.14 20.45
C LEU A 231 -16.41 2.94 20.74
N THR A 232 -15.27 2.28 20.68
CA THR A 232 -13.97 2.94 20.68
C THR A 232 -13.52 3.06 19.23
N LEU A 233 -13.30 4.30 18.79
CA LEU A 233 -12.81 4.58 17.44
C LEU A 233 -11.29 4.71 17.46
N ALA A 234 -10.64 4.10 16.48
CA ALA A 234 -9.25 4.33 16.15
C ALA A 234 -9.14 4.88 14.72
N GLU A 235 -7.98 5.39 14.40
CA GLU A 235 -7.70 6.09 13.15
C GLU A 235 -6.63 5.34 12.36
N LYS A 236 -6.91 5.07 11.08
CA LYS A 236 -5.93 4.48 10.16
C LYS A 236 -5.54 5.51 9.09
N PRO A 237 -4.31 6.03 9.09
CA PRO A 237 -3.83 6.88 8.01
C PRO A 237 -3.55 6.03 6.77
N VAL A 238 -4.03 6.49 5.62
CA VAL A 238 -3.87 5.85 4.32
C VAL A 238 -3.49 6.91 3.29
N GLY A 239 -2.40 6.70 2.57
CA GLY A 239 -1.88 7.64 1.58
C GLY A 239 -0.42 7.39 1.26
N ILE A 240 0.32 8.46 1.01
CA ILE A 240 1.72 8.40 0.61
C ILE A 240 2.60 8.72 1.81
N PHE A 241 3.56 7.85 2.09
CA PHE A 241 4.63 8.07 3.05
C PHE A 241 5.96 7.97 2.31
N LEU A 242 6.86 8.90 2.56
CA LEU A 242 8.22 8.82 2.03
C LEU A 242 9.18 9.24 3.13
N GLU A 243 10.00 8.28 3.55
CA GLU A 243 11.15 8.52 4.40
C GLU A 243 12.41 8.38 3.53
N ALA A 244 13.25 9.40 3.57
CA ALA A 244 14.40 9.50 2.70
C ALA A 244 15.60 10.13 3.43
N THR A 245 16.74 9.45 3.38
CA THR A 245 18.01 9.95 3.92
C THR A 245 19.03 10.01 2.79
N PRO A 246 19.37 11.21 2.28
CA PRO A 246 20.39 11.35 1.26
C PRO A 246 21.78 11.48 1.86
N TYR A 247 22.79 11.08 1.09
CA TYR A 247 24.18 11.27 1.38
C TYR A 247 24.91 11.66 0.08
N VAL A 248 25.44 12.87 0.03
CA VAL A 248 26.23 13.34 -1.11
C VAL A 248 27.68 12.96 -0.92
N THR A 249 28.24 12.25 -1.89
CA THR A 249 29.65 11.84 -1.85
C THR A 249 30.54 13.03 -2.21
N GLU A 250 31.53 13.32 -1.36
CA GLU A 250 32.49 14.42 -1.60
C GLU A 250 33.31 14.21 -2.88
N GLY A 251 33.54 15.28 -3.64
CA GLY A 251 34.28 15.23 -4.91
C GLY A 251 33.54 14.59 -6.10
N SER A 252 32.32 14.08 -5.91
CA SER A 252 31.46 13.56 -6.98
C SER A 252 30.08 14.23 -6.97
N ASN A 253 29.36 14.14 -8.09
CA ASN A 253 27.96 14.57 -8.18
C ASN A 253 26.98 13.44 -7.81
N THR A 254 27.47 12.38 -7.15
CA THR A 254 26.69 11.19 -6.84
C THR A 254 26.06 11.30 -5.45
N ILE A 255 24.78 10.93 -5.39
CA ILE A 255 23.92 10.97 -4.21
C ILE A 255 23.51 9.54 -3.88
N THR A 256 23.91 9.06 -2.72
CA THR A 256 23.40 7.81 -2.16
C THR A 256 22.14 8.11 -1.36
N LEU A 257 21.07 7.37 -1.60
CA LEU A 257 19.77 7.56 -1.00
C LEU A 257 19.38 6.28 -0.26
N ASP A 258 19.01 6.40 1.01
CA ASP A 258 18.27 5.37 1.72
C ASP A 258 16.79 5.76 1.75
N LEU A 259 15.93 4.90 1.21
CA LEU A 259 14.59 5.25 0.79
C LEU A 259 13.58 4.20 1.21
N HIS A 260 12.55 4.67 1.92
CA HIS A 260 11.45 3.88 2.43
C HIS A 260 10.11 4.47 1.96
N PRO A 261 9.80 4.41 0.65
CA PRO A 261 8.49 4.79 0.14
C PRO A 261 7.38 3.81 0.52
N GLU A 262 6.21 4.34 0.86
CA GLU A 262 4.95 3.61 0.99
C GLU A 262 3.81 4.35 0.26
N VAL A 263 3.01 3.61 -0.49
CA VAL A 263 1.74 4.08 -1.07
C VAL A 263 0.63 3.14 -0.62
N SER A 264 -0.33 3.69 0.10
CA SER A 264 -1.51 2.98 0.56
C SER A 264 -2.80 3.58 0.01
N VAL A 265 -3.72 2.71 -0.40
CA VAL A 265 -5.03 3.10 -0.97
C VAL A 265 -6.12 2.31 -0.26
N LEU A 266 -7.19 2.99 0.17
CA LEU A 266 -8.34 2.34 0.76
C LEU A 266 -9.08 1.55 -0.33
N ARG A 267 -9.21 0.24 -0.14
CA ARG A 267 -9.94 -0.65 -1.07
C ARG A 267 -11.41 -0.75 -0.71
N THR A 268 -11.71 -0.99 0.56
CA THR A 268 -13.08 -1.09 1.09
C THR A 268 -13.07 -1.00 2.62
N GLN A 269 -14.24 -0.89 3.25
CA GLN A 269 -14.43 -1.06 4.68
C GLN A 269 -15.33 -2.26 4.93
N VAL A 270 -14.88 -3.21 5.75
CA VAL A 270 -15.69 -4.37 6.13
C VAL A 270 -16.67 -3.92 7.21
N ALA A 271 -17.96 -3.84 6.86
CA ALA A 271 -19.01 -3.47 7.79
C ALA A 271 -19.12 -4.51 8.92
N ILE A 272 -19.15 -4.03 10.15
CA ILE A 272 -19.40 -4.87 11.33
C ILE A 272 -20.91 -5.08 11.41
N SER A 273 -21.37 -6.26 11.00
CA SER A 273 -22.79 -6.62 10.95
C SER A 273 -23.07 -7.81 11.87
N ASN A 274 -24.35 -7.99 12.25
CA ASN A 274 -24.83 -9.10 13.09
C ASN A 274 -24.29 -9.16 14.53
N LEU A 275 -23.90 -8.03 15.12
CA LEU A 275 -23.67 -7.96 16.56
C LEU A 275 -25.00 -8.26 17.30
N ARG A 276 -25.04 -9.38 18.02
CA ARG A 276 -26.18 -9.80 18.85
C ARG A 276 -25.72 -9.84 20.30
N ALA A 277 -26.39 -9.08 21.18
CA ALA A 277 -26.22 -9.24 22.62
C ALA A 277 -27.15 -10.37 23.08
N SER A 278 -26.60 -11.47 23.59
CA SER A 278 -27.36 -12.50 24.32
C SER A 278 -27.07 -12.37 25.80
N GLY A 279 -28.11 -12.14 26.61
CA GLY A 279 -28.01 -12.26 28.07
C GLY A 279 -27.86 -13.71 28.50
N GLU A 280 -27.24 -13.93 29.66
CA GLU A 280 -26.87 -15.26 30.18
C GLU A 280 -28.06 -16.06 30.76
N THR A 281 -29.25 -15.48 30.87
CA THR A 281 -30.48 -16.26 31.03
C THR A 281 -30.96 -16.66 29.64
N GLY A 282 -30.83 -17.95 29.31
CA GLY A 282 -31.22 -18.59 28.04
C GLY A 282 -32.70 -18.49 27.63
N GLN A 283 -33.38 -17.41 28.01
CA GLN A 283 -34.64 -17.00 27.44
C GLN A 283 -34.33 -16.09 26.24
N LEU A 284 -34.69 -16.56 25.04
CA LEU A 284 -34.83 -15.73 23.85
C LEU A 284 -35.88 -14.65 24.16
N GLY A 285 -35.44 -13.55 24.78
CA GLY A 285 -36.22 -12.32 24.83
C GLY A 285 -36.63 -12.02 23.41
N ASN A 286 -37.93 -11.95 23.18
CA ASN A 286 -38.52 -11.83 21.86
C ASN A 286 -38.02 -10.53 21.21
N VAL A 287 -36.92 -10.61 20.45
CA VAL A 287 -36.49 -9.53 19.56
C VAL A 287 -37.44 -9.62 18.37
N ASN A 288 -38.68 -9.17 18.57
CA ASN A 288 -39.54 -8.76 17.46
C ASN A 288 -38.87 -7.55 16.81
N SER A 289 -37.84 -7.81 16.02
CA SER A 289 -37.25 -6.88 15.08
C SER A 289 -36.67 -7.75 14.00
N ALA A 290 -37.42 -7.90 12.91
CA ALA A 290 -36.91 -8.22 11.58
C ALA A 290 -35.94 -7.12 11.05
N SER A 291 -35.16 -6.53 11.94
CA SER A 291 -34.24 -5.43 11.69
C SER A 291 -33.03 -5.73 12.54
N ALA A 292 -31.98 -6.31 11.94
CA ALA A 292 -30.67 -6.26 12.55
C ALA A 292 -30.38 -4.79 12.88
N VAL A 293 -30.36 -4.42 14.16
CA VAL A 293 -29.95 -3.07 14.56
C VAL A 293 -28.48 -2.99 14.19
N ARG A 294 -28.17 -2.22 13.14
CA ARG A 294 -26.79 -1.92 12.75
C ARG A 294 -26.21 -1.00 13.82
N LEU A 295 -25.57 -1.58 14.83
CA LEU A 295 -24.93 -0.85 15.93
C LEU A 295 -23.70 -0.06 15.45
N VAL A 296 -23.08 -0.50 14.36
CA VAL A 296 -21.93 0.16 13.73
C VAL A 296 -22.34 0.64 12.34
N PRO A 297 -22.27 1.95 12.05
CA PRO A 297 -22.40 2.46 10.68
C PRO A 297 -21.37 1.81 9.75
N ASP A 298 -21.76 1.47 8.52
CA ASP A 298 -20.88 0.82 7.53
C ASP A 298 -19.58 1.63 7.27
N ALA A 299 -19.64 2.97 7.44
CA ALA A 299 -18.50 3.89 7.30
C ALA A 299 -17.44 3.78 8.42
N LEU A 300 -17.72 3.05 9.50
CA LEU A 300 -16.79 2.81 10.63
C LEU A 300 -16.29 1.35 10.66
N GLY A 301 -16.49 0.60 9.58
CA GLY A 301 -15.98 -0.75 9.42
C GLY A 301 -14.46 -0.84 9.36
N TRP A 302 -13.92 -2.05 9.48
CA TRP A 302 -12.47 -2.28 9.43
C TRP A 302 -11.92 -1.93 8.02
N PRO A 303 -10.95 -1.02 7.89
CA PRO A 303 -10.45 -0.59 6.60
C PRO A 303 -9.54 -1.67 5.98
N VAL A 304 -9.88 -2.09 4.77
CA VAL A 304 -9.03 -2.94 3.94
C VAL A 304 -8.23 -2.01 3.03
N VAL A 305 -6.91 -2.03 3.21
CA VAL A 305 -5.99 -1.08 2.56
C VAL A 305 -4.98 -1.87 1.74
N ASP A 306 -4.81 -1.48 0.48
CA ASP A 306 -3.75 -2.00 -0.37
C ASP A 306 -2.48 -1.19 -0.13
N VAL A 307 -1.44 -1.83 0.41
CA VAL A 307 -0.16 -1.20 0.75
C VAL A 307 0.93 -1.64 -0.22
N ARG A 308 1.66 -0.67 -0.76
CA ARG A 308 2.81 -0.88 -1.64
C ARG A 308 4.01 -0.20 -0.97
N THR A 309 5.02 -0.97 -0.61
CA THR A 309 6.20 -0.47 0.10
C THR A 309 7.47 -1.00 -0.55
N SER A 310 8.56 -0.23 -0.45
CA SER A 310 9.90 -0.63 -0.89
C SER A 310 10.92 -0.09 0.09
N GLN A 311 11.97 -0.87 0.36
CA GLN A 311 13.11 -0.44 1.16
C GLN A 311 14.37 -0.67 0.34
N THR A 312 15.02 0.41 -0.07
CA THR A 312 16.15 0.33 -1.00
C THR A 312 17.19 1.40 -0.69
N SER A 313 18.46 1.01 -0.82
CA SER A 313 19.58 1.96 -0.89
C SER A 313 20.13 1.99 -2.31
N VAL A 314 20.19 3.18 -2.90
CA VAL A 314 20.58 3.39 -4.30
C VAL A 314 21.50 4.59 -4.43
N SER A 315 22.32 4.60 -5.47
CA SER A 315 23.20 5.73 -5.79
C SER A 315 22.83 6.28 -7.16
N VAL A 316 22.67 7.60 -7.26
CA VAL A 316 22.23 8.30 -8.47
C VAL A 316 23.01 9.59 -8.65
N ASP A 317 23.33 9.95 -9.89
CA ASP A 317 23.96 11.23 -10.17
C ASP A 317 22.95 12.38 -10.04
N SER A 318 23.45 13.56 -9.64
CA SER A 318 22.62 14.75 -9.44
C SER A 318 21.85 15.12 -10.71
N GLY A 319 20.52 15.10 -10.62
CA GLY A 319 19.61 15.43 -11.72
C GLY A 319 19.13 14.21 -12.52
N GLU A 320 19.70 13.04 -12.30
CA GLU A 320 19.31 11.82 -13.00
C GLU A 320 18.14 11.10 -12.31
N THR A 321 17.39 10.33 -13.11
CA THR A 321 16.27 9.51 -12.65
C THR A 321 16.62 8.04 -12.75
N ILE A 322 16.43 7.31 -11.66
CA ILE A 322 16.55 5.85 -11.62
C ILE A 322 15.21 5.17 -11.38
N VAL A 323 15.06 3.95 -11.88
CA VAL A 323 13.94 3.07 -11.56
C VAL A 323 14.33 2.24 -10.34
N LEU A 324 13.67 2.46 -9.21
CA LEU A 324 13.91 1.63 -8.02
C LEU A 324 13.42 0.20 -8.20
N GLY A 325 12.31 0.04 -8.92
CA GLY A 325 11.67 -1.24 -9.11
C GLY A 325 10.28 -1.09 -9.71
N GLY A 326 9.64 -2.25 -9.84
CA GLY A 326 8.27 -2.35 -10.31
C GLY A 326 7.64 -3.68 -9.96
N LEU A 327 6.31 -3.74 -10.03
CA LEU A 327 5.53 -4.94 -9.85
C LEU A 327 4.58 -5.08 -11.02
N ILE A 328 4.61 -6.24 -11.66
CA ILE A 328 3.63 -6.60 -12.70
C ILE A 328 2.79 -7.72 -12.14
N LYS A 329 1.49 -7.51 -12.10
CA LYS A 329 0.49 -8.52 -11.74
C LYS A 329 -0.42 -8.72 -12.94
N ASP A 330 -0.56 -9.97 -13.37
CA ASP A 330 -1.48 -10.38 -14.43
C ASP A 330 -2.37 -11.49 -13.86
N ASP A 331 -3.66 -11.22 -13.75
CA ASP A 331 -4.67 -12.15 -13.25
C ASP A 331 -5.66 -12.43 -14.38
N GLU A 332 -5.57 -13.62 -14.96
CA GLU A 332 -6.43 -14.07 -16.05
C GLU A 332 -7.36 -15.18 -15.57
N ARG A 333 -8.67 -14.93 -15.65
CA ARG A 333 -9.72 -15.90 -15.35
C ARG A 333 -10.48 -16.24 -16.62
N VAL A 334 -10.25 -17.45 -17.13
CA VAL A 334 -10.99 -18.01 -18.28
C VAL A 334 -11.98 -19.06 -17.78
N THR A 335 -13.25 -18.90 -18.12
CA THR A 335 -14.32 -19.87 -17.89
C THR A 335 -14.94 -20.25 -19.22
N LYS A 336 -14.81 -21.52 -19.63
CA LYS A 336 -15.45 -22.05 -20.84
C LYS A 336 -16.46 -23.10 -20.42
N ARG A 337 -17.71 -22.92 -20.85
CA ARG A 337 -18.78 -23.91 -20.71
C ARG A 337 -19.24 -24.29 -22.10
N LYS A 338 -19.43 -25.58 -22.37
CA LYS A 338 -19.94 -26.03 -23.67
C LYS A 338 -20.74 -27.31 -23.51
N ILE A 339 -21.71 -27.52 -24.39
CA ILE A 339 -22.37 -28.82 -24.51
C ILE A 339 -21.43 -29.77 -25.27
N PRO A 340 -21.13 -30.97 -24.74
CA PRO A 340 -20.35 -31.97 -25.46
C PRO A 340 -20.92 -32.27 -26.85
N PHE A 341 -20.05 -32.52 -27.84
CA PHE A 341 -20.37 -32.70 -29.27
C PHE A 341 -20.91 -31.46 -29.99
N LEU A 342 -21.96 -30.82 -29.48
CA LEU A 342 -22.62 -29.68 -30.13
C LEU A 342 -21.77 -28.41 -30.10
N GLY A 343 -21.03 -28.15 -29.02
CA GLY A 343 -20.17 -26.97 -28.88
C GLY A 343 -18.93 -26.96 -29.80
N ASP A 344 -18.58 -28.11 -30.38
CA ASP A 344 -17.39 -28.29 -31.21
C ASP A 344 -17.70 -28.29 -32.72
N ILE A 345 -18.98 -28.19 -33.11
CA ILE A 345 -19.38 -28.10 -34.52
C ILE A 345 -18.87 -26.78 -35.12
N PRO A 346 -18.15 -26.79 -36.25
CA PRO A 346 -17.75 -25.56 -36.94
C PRO A 346 -18.97 -24.69 -37.27
N LEU A 347 -18.85 -23.37 -37.12
CA LEU A 347 -19.91 -22.36 -37.30
C LEU A 347 -21.07 -22.44 -36.28
N LEU A 348 -21.67 -23.61 -36.08
CA LEU A 348 -22.87 -23.80 -35.24
C LEU A 348 -22.55 -23.98 -33.75
N GLY A 349 -21.37 -24.46 -33.40
CA GLY A 349 -20.97 -24.73 -32.02
C GLY A 349 -20.92 -23.48 -31.14
N ARG A 350 -20.88 -22.28 -31.74
CA ARG A 350 -20.97 -21.01 -31.02
C ARG A 350 -22.30 -20.87 -30.26
N ALA A 351 -23.38 -21.44 -30.79
CA ALA A 351 -24.68 -21.41 -30.14
C ALA A 351 -24.76 -22.37 -28.92
N PHE A 352 -23.80 -23.27 -28.74
CA PHE A 352 -23.82 -24.30 -27.69
C PHE A 352 -22.62 -24.18 -26.74
N ARG A 353 -21.99 -22.99 -26.68
CA ARG A 353 -20.90 -22.68 -25.78
C ARG A 353 -21.02 -21.28 -25.20
N TYR A 354 -20.44 -21.12 -24.03
CA TYR A 354 -20.32 -19.87 -23.28
C TYR A 354 -18.86 -19.68 -22.90
N ASP A 355 -18.26 -18.61 -23.40
CA ASP A 355 -16.90 -18.22 -23.10
C ASP A 355 -16.93 -16.92 -22.28
N TYR A 356 -16.27 -16.94 -21.13
CA TYR A 356 -16.05 -15.78 -20.27
C TYR A 356 -14.55 -15.66 -20.00
N LYS A 357 -13.98 -14.50 -20.31
CA LYS A 357 -12.59 -14.17 -20.04
C LYS A 357 -12.56 -12.83 -19.32
N ASN A 358 -12.00 -12.82 -18.12
CA ASN A 358 -11.72 -11.59 -17.38
C ASN A 358 -10.22 -11.54 -17.12
N GLN A 359 -9.57 -10.48 -17.58
CA GLN A 359 -8.15 -10.25 -17.41
C GLN A 359 -7.92 -8.92 -16.72
N THR A 360 -7.20 -8.95 -15.60
CA THR A 360 -6.81 -7.77 -14.84
C THR A 360 -5.30 -7.70 -14.79
N LYS A 361 -4.74 -6.64 -15.39
CA LYS A 361 -3.30 -6.39 -15.42
C LYS A 361 -2.96 -5.10 -14.70
N THR A 362 -2.04 -5.18 -13.75
CA THR A 362 -1.55 -4.03 -12.97
C THR A 362 -0.04 -3.93 -13.08
N ASN A 363 0.45 -2.79 -13.57
CA ASN A 363 1.86 -2.46 -13.61
C ASN A 363 2.14 -1.29 -12.67
N LEU A 364 3.01 -1.50 -11.68
CA LEU A 364 3.53 -0.47 -10.80
C LEU A 364 4.98 -0.21 -11.15
N LEU A 365 5.36 1.06 -11.28
CA LEU A 365 6.74 1.52 -11.46
C LEU A 365 7.05 2.62 -10.46
N ILE A 366 8.24 2.55 -9.87
CA ILE A 366 8.72 3.53 -8.89
C ILE A 366 10.00 4.16 -9.44
N PHE A 367 9.93 5.47 -9.69
CA PHE A 367 11.06 6.27 -10.16
C PHE A 367 11.52 7.21 -9.07
N ILE A 368 12.83 7.47 -9.00
CA ILE A 368 13.39 8.46 -8.09
C ILE A 368 14.36 9.34 -8.83
N THR A 369 14.26 10.63 -8.55
CA THR A 369 15.17 11.67 -9.01
C THR A 369 15.72 12.38 -7.78
N ALA A 370 17.04 12.52 -7.70
CA ALA A 370 17.67 13.33 -6.66
C ALA A 370 18.53 14.40 -7.31
N SER A 371 18.54 15.59 -6.73
CA SER A 371 19.28 16.73 -7.26
C SER A 371 19.92 17.50 -6.12
N ILE A 372 21.19 17.83 -6.25
CA ILE A 372 21.87 18.76 -5.35
C ILE A 372 21.32 20.15 -5.64
N ILE A 373 20.85 20.84 -4.61
CA ILE A 373 20.32 22.21 -4.75
C ILE A 373 21.14 23.20 -3.92
N ASP A 374 21.18 24.44 -4.37
CA ASP A 374 21.80 25.54 -3.64
C ASP A 374 20.83 26.14 -2.59
N ALA A 375 21.31 27.14 -1.85
CA ALA A 375 20.49 27.84 -0.86
C ALA A 375 19.32 28.65 -1.45
N LYS A 376 19.31 28.89 -2.77
CA LYS A 376 18.22 29.55 -3.49
C LYS A 376 17.18 28.55 -4.00
N GLY A 377 17.45 27.25 -3.88
CA GLY A 377 16.60 26.17 -4.40
C GLY A 377 16.86 25.84 -5.86
N GLU A 378 17.94 26.33 -6.45
CA GLU A 378 18.34 26.03 -7.83
C GLU A 378 19.19 24.75 -7.86
N VAL A 379 18.98 23.91 -8.87
CA VAL A 379 19.77 22.69 -9.06
C VAL A 379 21.20 23.07 -9.45
N VAL A 380 22.17 22.59 -8.66
CA VAL A 380 23.59 22.71 -8.96
C VAL A 380 23.92 21.68 -10.05
N ARG A 381 24.22 22.18 -11.25
CA ARG A 381 24.62 21.37 -12.42
C ARG A 381 26.12 21.22 -12.52
#